data_AF-A0A945CDY9-F1
#
_entry.id   AF-A0A945CDY9-F1
#
_cell.length_a   1.000
_cell.length_b   1.000
_cell.length_c   1.000
_cell.angle_alpha   90.00
_cell.angle_beta   90.00
_cell.angle_gamma   90.00
#
_symmetry.space_group_name_H-M   'P 1'
#
loop_
_entity.id
_entity.type
_entity.pdbx_description
1 polymer ?
#
loop_
_entity_poly.entity_id
_entity_poly.type
_entity_poly.pdbx_seq_one_letter_code
_entity_poly.pdbx_strand_id
1 'polypeptide(L)' 'FTGLHTELYKGIIDGEGFGLEDSRKAIEIVHDIRNSNPIGLKGEYHPLASKKTEKHPFFK' A
#
# COMPACT_ATOMS: atom_id res chain seq x y z
N PHE A 1 12.51 2.17 -9.52
CA PHE A 1 12.35 3.14 -8.41
C PHE A 1 13.51 4.13 -8.29
N THR A 2 14.73 3.78 -8.69
CA THR A 2 15.85 4.74 -8.72
C THR A 2 15.58 5.86 -9.73
N GLY A 3 15.80 7.11 -9.31
CA GLY A 3 15.67 8.31 -10.17
C GLY A 3 14.29 8.96 -10.24
N LEU A 4 13.23 8.29 -9.75
CA LEU A 4 11.86 8.83 -9.82
C LEU A 4 11.68 10.11 -8.99
N HIS A 5 12.47 10.29 -7.94
CA HIS A 5 12.43 11.52 -7.14
C HIS A 5 12.83 12.75 -7.97
N THR A 6 13.82 12.64 -8.86
CA THR A 6 14.25 13.77 -9.70
C THR A 6 13.15 14.20 -10.67
N GLU A 7 12.49 13.25 -11.32
CA GLU A 7 11.35 13.54 -12.20
C GLU A 7 10.16 14.11 -11.43
N LEU A 8 9.89 13.60 -10.21
CA LEU A 8 8.85 14.13 -9.34
C LEU A 8 9.09 15.61 -9.00
N TYR A 9 10.34 15.97 -8.66
CA TYR A 9 10.68 17.37 -8.37
C TYR A 9 10.55 18.29 -9.59
N LYS A 10 10.89 17.81 -10.80
CA LYS A 10 10.66 18.58 -12.04
C LYS A 10 9.16 18.86 -12.23
N GLY A 11 8.32 17.84 -12.12
CA GLY A 11 6.86 17.99 -12.24
C GLY A 11 6.26 18.96 -11.22
N ILE A 12 6.76 18.94 -9.97
CA ILE A 12 6.33 19.91 -8.94
C ILE A 12 6.68 21.36 -9.34
N ILE A 13 7.87 21.59 -9.88
CA ILE A 13 8.32 22.92 -10.31
C ILE A 13 7.53 23.39 -11.55
N ASP A 14 7.20 22.47 -12.45
CA ASP A 14 6.44 22.76 -13.68
C ASP A 14 4.92 22.93 -13.44
N GLY A 15 4.46 22.81 -12.18
CA GLY A 15 3.06 22.98 -11.79
C GLY A 15 2.20 21.73 -11.95
N GLU A 16 2.78 20.60 -12.34
CA GLU A 16 2.15 19.28 -12.48
C GLU A 16 2.39 18.39 -11.23
N GLY A 17 2.59 19.00 -10.06
CA GLY A 17 2.80 18.29 -8.80
C GLY A 17 1.52 17.65 -8.25
N PHE A 18 1.68 16.60 -7.44
CA PHE A 18 0.57 15.95 -6.75
C PHE A 18 0.19 16.70 -5.47
N GLY A 19 -1.09 17.02 -5.33
CA GLY A 19 -1.66 17.71 -4.18
C GLY A 19 -2.22 16.77 -3.11
N LEU A 20 -2.86 17.39 -2.12
CA LEU A 20 -3.53 16.67 -1.03
C LEU A 20 -4.70 15.83 -1.54
N GLU A 21 -5.46 16.34 -2.50
CA GLU A 21 -6.63 15.64 -3.05
C GLU A 21 -6.23 14.39 -3.83
N ASP A 22 -5.11 14.42 -4.55
CA ASP A 22 -4.58 13.25 -5.27
C ASP A 22 -4.18 12.13 -4.30
N SER A 23 -3.68 12.50 -3.12
CA SER A 23 -3.22 11.56 -2.09
C SER A 23 -4.33 11.10 -1.14
N ARG A 24 -5.41 11.88 -1.00
CA ARG A 24 -6.49 11.65 -0.02
C ARG A 24 -7.07 10.25 -0.11
N LYS A 25 -7.42 9.81 -1.32
CA LYS A 25 -8.02 8.49 -1.56
C LYS A 25 -7.10 7.35 -1.12
N ALA A 26 -5.80 7.46 -1.38
CA ALA A 26 -4.84 6.45 -0.95
C ALA A 26 -4.74 6.40 0.58
N ILE A 27 -4.72 7.56 1.24
CA ILE A 27 -4.67 7.69 2.70
C ILE A 27 -5.91 7.05 3.36
N GLU A 28 -7.10 7.33 2.84
CA GLU A 28 -8.36 6.77 3.35
C GLU A 28 -8.38 5.25 3.22
N ILE A 29 -8.00 4.71 2.05
CA ILE A 29 -7.95 3.26 1.82
C ILE A 29 -6.99 2.58 2.81
N VAL A 30 -5.77 3.08 2.97
CA VAL A 30 -4.81 2.45 3.90
C VAL A 30 -5.25 2.59 5.36
N HIS A 31 -5.90 3.71 5.70
CA HIS A 31 -6.48 3.92 7.02
C HIS A 31 -7.57 2.90 7.32
N ASP A 32 -8.49 2.69 6.39
CA ASP A 32 -9.59 1.74 6.55
C ASP A 32 -9.08 0.30 6.62
N ILE A 33 -8.13 -0.07 5.76
CA ILE A 33 -7.48 -1.39 5.81
C ILE A 33 -6.84 -1.63 7.18
N ARG A 34 -6.11 -0.65 7.72
CA ARG A 34 -5.42 -0.78 9.02
C ARG A 34 -6.38 -0.98 10.18
N ASN A 35 -7.56 -0.37 10.13
CA ASN A 35 -8.56 -0.44 11.20
C ASN A 35 -9.63 -1.53 10.95
N SER A 36 -9.62 -2.17 9.80
CA SER A 36 -10.58 -3.23 9.46
C SER A 36 -10.30 -4.51 10.27
N ASN A 37 -11.38 -5.16 10.72
CA ASN A 37 -11.27 -6.45 11.38
C ASN A 37 -11.08 -7.55 10.32
N PRO A 38 -9.98 -8.32 10.35
CA PRO A 38 -9.75 -9.37 9.39
C PRO A 38 -10.73 -10.53 9.60
N ILE A 39 -11.52 -10.84 8.58
CA ILE A 39 -12.53 -11.92 8.59
C ILE A 39 -11.95 -13.33 8.29
N GLY A 40 -10.64 -13.39 7.96
CA GLY A 40 -9.95 -14.59 7.49
C GLY A 40 -10.13 -14.85 5.99
N LEU A 41 -9.77 -16.05 5.53
CA LEU A 41 -9.93 -16.50 4.14
C LEU A 41 -11.41 -16.80 3.83
N LYS A 42 -12.24 -15.77 3.71
CA LYS A 42 -13.66 -15.88 3.38
C LYS A 42 -13.97 -15.00 2.16
N GLY A 43 -14.54 -15.59 1.12
CA GLY A 43 -14.89 -14.88 -0.12
C GLY A 43 -13.70 -14.73 -1.07
N GLU A 44 -13.56 -13.55 -1.68
CA GLU A 44 -12.44 -13.25 -2.59
C GLU A 44 -11.17 -12.94 -1.79
N TYR A 45 -10.12 -13.71 -2.02
CA TYR A 45 -8.81 -13.52 -1.40
C TYR A 45 -7.70 -13.72 -2.43
N HIS A 46 -6.55 -13.12 -2.17
CA HIS A 46 -5.39 -13.24 -3.04
C HIS A 46 -4.83 -14.69 -3.02
N PRO A 47 -4.45 -15.30 -4.17
CA PRO A 47 -3.96 -16.69 -4.20
C PRO A 47 -2.73 -16.99 -3.32
N LEU A 48 -1.96 -15.95 -2.98
CA LEU A 48 -0.84 -16.08 -2.04
C LEU A 48 -1.30 -16.26 -0.58
N ALA A 49 -2.51 -15.83 -0.22
CA ALA A 49 -3.04 -15.91 1.13
C ALA A 49 -3.45 -17.33 1.53
N SER A 50 -3.70 -18.23 0.56
CA SER A 50 -3.95 -19.66 0.82
C SER A 50 -2.68 -20.49 0.95
N LYS A 51 -1.49 -19.90 0.77
CA LYS A 51 -0.23 -20.64 0.94
C LYS A 51 0.00 -20.94 2.42
N LYS A 52 0.54 -22.12 2.69
CA LYS A 52 0.90 -22.56 4.03
C LYS A 52 1.98 -21.63 4.58
N THR A 53 1.71 -20.99 5.71
CA THR A 53 2.70 -20.20 6.43
C THR A 53 3.60 -21.14 7.23
N GLU A 54 4.91 -21.09 6.99
CA GLU A 54 5.89 -21.76 7.82
C GLU A 54 6.19 -20.92 9.06
N LYS A 55 6.52 -21.57 10.18
CA LYS A 55 6.91 -20.84 11.39
C LYS A 55 8.23 -20.10 11.14
N HIS A 56 8.27 -18.82 11.47
CA HIS A 56 9.46 -18.00 11.29
C HIS A 56 10.62 -18.58 12.12
N PRO A 57 11.83 -18.75 11.57
CA PRO A 57 12.93 -19.47 12.21
C PRO A 57 13.46 -18.82 13.51
N PHE A 58 13.09 -17.56 13.75
CA PHE A 58 13.49 -16.80 14.95
C PHE A 58 12.38 -16.64 15.99
N PHE A 59 11.18 -17.18 15.73
CA PHE A 59 10.13 -17.29 16.74
C PHE A 59 10.18 -18.70 17.35
N LYS A 60 10.78 -18.79 18.54
CA LYS A 60 10.61 -19.93 19.46
C LYS A 60 9.31 -19.78 20.22
#